data_AF-A0A2H6NE67-F1
#
_entry.id   AF-A0A2H6NE67-F1
#
_cell.length_a   1.000
_cell.length_b   1.000
_cell.length_c   1.000
_cell.angle_alpha   90.00
_cell.angle_beta   90.00
_cell.angle_gamma   90.00
#
_symmetry.space_group_name_H-M   'P 1'
#
loop_
_entity.id
_entity.type
_entity.pdbx_description
1 polymer ?
#
loop_
_entity_poly.entity_id
_entity_poly.type
_entity_poly.pdbx_seq_one_letter_code
_entity_poly.pdbx_strand_id
1 'polypeptide(L)'
;FNTDIVYMLLFPQIGYRHVVDTTLQEEACSLASLLISITSQGIVTCMKKVGSGSLDPESVFEMMETGKRVGKLLHTSLQAILDKEERLGTARKKVGFLG
;
A
#
# COMPACT_ATOMS: atom_id res chain seq x y z
N PHE A 1 17.14 6.82 14.97
CA PHE A 1 15.73 6.57 14.64
C PHE A 1 15.61 6.54 13.13
N ASN A 2 15.84 5.37 12.52
CA ASN A 2 15.64 5.17 11.09
C ASN A 2 14.15 4.88 10.92
N THR A 3 13.35 5.92 10.67
CA THR A 3 11.94 5.74 10.32
C THR A 3 11.88 5.28 8.88
N ASP A 4 11.99 3.97 8.67
CA ASP A 4 11.64 3.36 7.38
C ASP A 4 10.21 3.78 7.06
N ILE A 5 10.00 4.42 5.91
CA ILE A 5 8.66 4.77 5.44
C ILE A 5 7.94 3.46 5.15
N VAL A 6 6.86 3.24 5.90
CA VAL A 6 6.03 2.03 5.80
C VAL A 6 4.84 2.32 4.92
N TYR A 7 4.68 1.54 3.85
CA TYR A 7 3.49 1.60 3.01
C TYR A 7 2.47 0.60 3.52
N MET A 8 1.25 1.08 3.76
CA MET A 8 0.11 0.25 4.13
C MET A 8 -0.69 -0.06 2.89
N LEU A 9 -0.79 -1.34 2.56
CA LEU A 9 -1.55 -1.84 1.41
C LEU A 9 -2.75 -2.64 1.91
N LEU A 10 -3.88 -2.50 1.23
CA LEU A 10 -5.14 -3.17 1.54
C LEU A 10 -5.49 -4.14 0.41
N PHE A 11 -5.74 -5.39 0.79
CA PHE A 11 -6.13 -6.47 -0.13
C PHE A 11 -7.47 -7.08 0.29
N PRO A 12 -8.60 -6.52 -0.12
CA PRO A 12 -9.89 -7.18 0.03
C PRO A 12 -9.99 -8.42 -0.85
N GLN A 13 -10.56 -9.46 -0.27
CA GLN A 13 -11.02 -10.62 -1.02
C GLN A 13 -12.45 -10.37 -1.49
N ILE A 14 -12.67 -10.40 -2.80
CA ILE A 14 -14.00 -10.35 -3.42
C ILE A 14 -14.18 -11.68 -4.15
N GLY A 15 -14.97 -12.60 -3.58
CA GLY A 15 -15.11 -13.96 -4.09
C GLY A 15 -13.80 -14.76 -4.01
N TYR A 16 -13.27 -15.19 -5.17
CA TYR A 16 -12.03 -15.97 -5.30
C TYR A 16 -10.83 -15.15 -5.82
N ARG A 17 -10.92 -13.81 -5.83
CA ARG A 17 -9.85 -12.92 -6.32
C ARG A 17 -9.58 -11.79 -5.34
N HIS A 18 -8.36 -11.25 -5.40
CA HIS A 18 -7.92 -10.12 -4.59
C HIS A 18 -7.73 -8.89 -5.47
N VAL A 19 -8.15 -7.73 -4.96
CA VAL A 19 -8.01 -6.42 -5.62
C VAL A 19 -7.02 -5.57 -4.82
N VAL A 20 -6.25 -4.72 -5.49
CA VAL A 20 -5.28 -3.79 -4.86
C VAL A 20 -5.86 -2.38 -4.95
N ASP A 21 -5.81 -1.63 -3.84
CA ASP A 21 -6.34 -0.24 -3.74
C ASP A 21 -7.81 -0.12 -4.13
N THR A 22 -8.64 -0.86 -3.41
CA THR A 22 -10.09 -0.88 -3.58
C THR A 22 -10.76 0.44 -3.27
N THR A 23 -11.71 0.77 -4.13
CA THR A 23 -12.66 1.86 -3.90
C THR A 23 -13.58 1.54 -2.72
N LEU A 24 -14.22 2.57 -2.14
CA LEU A 24 -15.17 2.41 -1.03
C LEU A 24 -16.27 1.38 -1.35
N GLN A 25 -16.68 1.31 -2.61
CA GLN A 25 -17.68 0.38 -3.11
C GLN A 25 -17.17 -1.07 -3.16
N GLU A 26 -15.89 -1.27 -3.47
CA GLU A 26 -15.27 -2.61 -3.52
C GLU A 26 -14.98 -3.14 -2.11
N GLU A 27 -14.57 -2.27 -1.18
CA GLU A 27 -14.46 -2.64 0.25
C GLU A 27 -15.80 -3.05 0.85
N ALA A 28 -16.89 -2.35 0.51
CA ALA A 28 -18.23 -2.70 1.01
C ALA A 28 -18.70 -4.08 0.55
N CYS A 29 -18.18 -4.57 -0.58
CA CYS A 29 -18.48 -5.89 -1.14
C CYS A 29 -17.51 -6.98 -0.68
N SER A 30 -16.47 -6.63 0.10
CA SER A 30 -15.50 -7.59 0.62
C SER A 30 -15.92 -8.14 1.98
N LEU A 31 -15.70 -9.44 2.17
CA LEU A 31 -15.96 -10.11 3.46
C LEU A 31 -14.74 -10.07 4.39
N ALA A 32 -13.54 -9.97 3.83
CA ALA A 32 -12.29 -9.91 4.57
C ALA A 32 -11.20 -9.22 3.73
N SER A 33 -10.41 -8.39 4.40
CA SER A 33 -9.30 -7.64 3.81
C SER A 33 -8.02 -7.88 4.61
N LEU A 34 -6.88 -7.91 3.90
CA LEU A 34 -5.57 -8.03 4.52
C LEU A 34 -4.83 -6.70 4.42
N LEU A 35 -4.45 -6.14 5.57
CA LEU A 35 -3.57 -4.99 5.66
C LEU A 35 -2.14 -5.46 5.82
N ILE A 36 -1.25 -4.97 4.96
CA ILE A 36 0.17 -5.32 4.99
C ILE A 36 0.99 -4.04 5.03
N SER A 37 1.95 -4.00 5.95
CA SER A 37 2.91 -2.92 6.11
C SER A 37 4.28 -3.35 5.64
N ILE A 38 4.88 -2.59 4.72
CA ILE A 38 6.10 -3.00 4.01
C ILE A 38 7.11 -1.86 3.99
N THR A 39 8.37 -2.19 4.26
CA THR A 39 9.49 -1.23 4.16
C THR A 39 9.97 -1.07 2.73
N SER A 40 10.81 -0.05 2.50
CA SER A 40 11.55 0.15 1.25
C SER A 40 12.34 -1.09 0.78
N GLN A 41 12.84 -1.89 1.71
CA GLN A 41 13.59 -3.12 1.45
C GLN A 41 12.69 -4.31 1.08
N GLY A 42 11.36 -4.15 1.21
CA GLY A 42 10.37 -5.21 0.99
C GLY A 42 10.18 -6.13 2.18
N ILE A 43 10.59 -5.71 3.37
CA ILE A 43 10.37 -6.46 4.60
C ILE A 43 8.95 -6.14 5.08
N VAL A 44 8.18 -7.18 5.37
CA VAL A 44 6.84 -7.04 5.95
C VAL A 44 6.99 -6.81 7.45
N THR A 45 6.55 -5.64 7.93
CA THR A 45 6.63 -5.26 9.35
C THR A 45 5.36 -5.58 10.12
N CYS A 46 4.21 -5.56 9.44
CA CYS A 46 2.92 -5.87 10.03
C CYS A 46 2.01 -6.52 8.98
N MET A 47 1.18 -7.45 9.45
CA MET A 47 0.09 -8.04 8.69
C MET A 47 -1.14 -8.10 9.61
N LYS A 48 -2.28 -7.59 9.16
CA LYS A 48 -3.52 -7.58 9.94
C LYS A 48 -4.71 -7.93 9.06
N LYS A 49 -5.46 -8.96 9.43
CA LYS A 49 -6.77 -9.26 8.85
C LYS A 49 -7.81 -8.31 9.42
N VAL A 50 -8.66 -7.77 8.55
CA VAL A 50 -9.84 -6.96 8.89
C VAL A 50 -11.06 -7.58 8.21
N GLY A 51 -12.21 -7.55 8.86
CA GLY A 51 -13.43 -8.19 8.39
C GLY A 51 -13.68 -9.57 9.02
N SER A 52 -14.94 -9.99 8.98
CA SER A 52 -15.45 -11.20 9.63
C SER A 52 -15.34 -12.45 8.75
N GLY A 53 -15.10 -12.31 7.44
CA GLY A 53 -14.96 -13.43 6.49
C GLY A 53 -13.66 -14.21 6.67
N SER A 54 -13.59 -15.44 6.17
CA SER A 54 -12.35 -16.23 6.13
C SER A 54 -11.47 -15.80 4.95
N LEU A 55 -10.16 -15.92 5.10
CA LEU A 55 -9.20 -15.83 4.00
C LEU A 55 -8.56 -17.20 3.79
N ASP A 56 -8.39 -17.59 2.54
CA ASP A 56 -7.67 -18.80 2.19
C ASP A 56 -6.15 -18.61 2.41
N PRO A 57 -5.43 -19.56 3.04
CA PRO A 57 -4.00 -19.43 3.31
C PRO A 57 -3.14 -19.25 2.05
N GLU A 58 -3.44 -19.93 0.94
CA GLU A 58 -2.69 -19.76 -0.31
C GLU A 58 -2.88 -18.34 -0.85
N SER A 59 -4.12 -17.84 -0.80
CA SER A 59 -4.44 -16.46 -1.20
C SER A 59 -3.69 -15.42 -0.35
N VAL A 60 -3.50 -15.68 0.95
CA VAL A 60 -2.72 -14.79 1.84
C VAL A 60 -1.24 -14.74 1.41
N PHE A 61 -0.66 -15.87 1.01
CA PHE A 61 0.72 -15.89 0.49
C PHE A 61 0.84 -15.07 -0.80
N GLU A 62 -0.12 -15.20 -1.72
CA GLU A 62 -0.14 -14.40 -2.96
C GLU A 62 -0.30 -12.90 -2.68
N MET A 63 -1.21 -12.52 -1.77
CA MET A 63 -1.40 -11.13 -1.34
C MET A 63 -0.12 -10.55 -0.73
N MET A 64 0.60 -11.35 0.06
CA MET A 64 1.86 -10.91 0.68
C MET A 64 2.96 -10.67 -0.36
N GLU A 65 3.15 -11.60 -1.31
CA GLU A 65 4.15 -11.43 -2.37
C GLU A 65 3.80 -10.26 -3.30
N THR A 66 2.51 -10.10 -3.61
CA THR A 66 2.01 -8.94 -4.37
C THR A 66 2.27 -7.65 -3.60
N GLY A 67 1.96 -7.62 -2.30
CA GLY A 67 2.27 -6.50 -1.42
C GLY A 67 3.74 -6.11 -1.48
N LYS A 68 4.67 -7.08 -1.35
CA LYS A 68 6.11 -6.78 -1.40
C LYS A 68 6.52 -6.12 -2.71
N ARG A 69 5.98 -6.60 -3.84
CA ARG A 69 6.27 -6.03 -5.16
C ARG A 69 5.71 -4.61 -5.29
N VAL A 70 4.44 -4.42 -4.93
CA VAL A 70 3.76 -3.12 -5.01
C VAL A 70 4.41 -2.11 -4.06
N GLY A 71 4.71 -2.50 -2.82
CA GLY A 71 5.36 -1.64 -1.82
C GLY A 71 6.73 -1.13 -2.27
N LYS A 72 7.56 -1.98 -2.90
CA LYS A 72 8.85 -1.55 -3.48
C LYS A 72 8.67 -0.56 -4.64
N LEU A 73 7.71 -0.83 -5.53
CA LEU A 73 7.41 0.04 -6.67
C LEU A 73 6.90 1.41 -6.21
N LEU A 74 5.99 1.44 -5.23
CA LEU A 74 5.48 2.67 -4.62
C LEU A 74 6.60 3.44 -3.94
N HIS A 75 7.47 2.76 -3.19
CA HIS A 75 8.60 3.42 -2.54
C HIS A 75 9.53 4.08 -3.55
N THR A 76 9.91 3.36 -4.60
CA THR A 76 10.79 3.86 -5.67
C THR A 76 10.16 5.05 -6.40
N SER A 77 8.87 4.93 -6.72
CA SER A 77 8.13 5.98 -7.43
C SER A 77 7.98 7.24 -6.57
N LEU A 78 7.68 7.08 -5.28
CA LEU A 78 7.57 8.20 -4.35
C LEU A 78 8.91 8.90 -4.18
N GLN A 79 10.00 8.15 -3.97
CA GLN A 79 11.33 8.72 -3.81
C GLN A 79 11.74 9.53 -5.05
N ALA A 80 11.51 9.00 -6.26
CA ALA A 80 11.82 9.70 -7.50
C ALA A 80 11.03 11.02 -7.66
N ILE A 81 9.77 11.05 -7.21
CA ILE A 81 8.94 12.27 -7.22
C ILE A 81 9.46 13.27 -6.18
N LEU A 82 9.78 12.82 -4.97
CA LEU A 82 10.34 13.68 -3.92
C LEU A 82 11.67 14.29 -4.34
N ASP A 83 12.59 13.50 -4.90
CA ASP A 83 13.88 13.99 -5.40
C ASP A 83 13.69 15.02 -6.53
N LYS A 84 12.67 14.82 -7.37
CA LYS A 84 12.33 15.78 -8.43
C LYS A 84 11.80 17.09 -7.85
N GLU A 85 10.90 17.03 -6.88
CA GLU A 85 10.37 18.21 -6.19
C GLU A 85 11.47 18.96 -5.42
N GLU A 86 12.36 18.25 -4.72
CA GLU A 86 13.50 18.85 -4.01
C GLU A 86 14.44 19.59 -4.96
N ARG A 87 14.77 19.02 -6.12
CA ARG A 87 15.58 19.68 -7.16
C ARG A 87 14.93 20.94 -7.73
N LEU A 88 13.60 21.00 -7.78
CA LEU A 88 12.88 22.19 -8.25
C LEU A 88 12.89 23.31 -7.19
N GLY A 89 13.12 22.98 -5.92
CA GLY A 89 13.35 23.94 -4.84
C GLY A 89 12.27 25.02 -4.74
N THR A 90 12.69 26.28 -4.55
CA THR A 90 11.77 27.43 -4.47
C THR A 90 11.23 27.87 -5.83
N ALA A 91 11.75 27.34 -6.94
CA ALA A 91 11.26 27.67 -8.28
C ALA A 91 9.90 26.99 -8.57
N ARG A 92 9.51 25.99 -7.78
CA ARG A 92 8.19 25.39 -7.86
C ARG A 92 7.15 26.29 -7.19
N LYS A 93 6.18 26.77 -7.97
CA LYS A 93 4.95 27.36 -7.42
C LYS A 93 4.22 26.28 -6.60
N LYS A 94 4.26 26.40 -5.28
CA LYS A 94 3.49 25.55 -4.37
C LYS A 94 2.00 25.77 -4.67
N VAL A 95 1.31 24.68 -4.94
CA VAL A 95 -0.14 24.66 -5.14
C VAL A 95 -0.71 23.68 -4.13
N GLY A 96 -1.65 24.14 -3.32
CA GLY A 96 -2.23 23.38 -2.21
C GLY A 96 -3.41 24.15 -1.62
N PHE A 97 -4.22 23.46 -0.82
CA PHE A 97 -5.42 24.06 -0.22
C PHE A 97 -5.11 25.04 0.92
N LEU A 98 -3.88 25.01 1.43
CA LEU A 98 -3.36 25.97 2.40
C LEU A 98 -2.18 26.66 1.71
N GLY A 99 -2.37 27.95 1.40
CA GLY A 99 -1.38 28.80 0.74
C GLY A 99 -0.16 29.06 1.61
#